data_AF-A3F4U8-F1
#
_entry.id   AF-A3F4U8-F1
#
_cell.length_a   1.000
_cell.length_b   1.000
_cell.length_c   1.000
_cell.angle_alpha   90.00
_cell.angle_beta   90.00
_cell.angle_gamma   90.00
#
_symmetry.space_group_name_H-M   'P 1'
#
loop_
_entity.id
_entity.type
_entity.pdbx_description
1 polymer ?
#
loop_
_entity_poly.entity_id
_entity_poly.type
_entity_poly.pdbx_seq_one_letter_code
_entity_poly.pdbx_strand_id
1 'polypeptide(L)'
;ESDLADMKLRASAYEGKIAELESLLNQERHARESLQKSQDKLAEMNRKSREETEASVEERNRLIAERDRVQREVETQKVAMAAMEAEKVQAETEIRIMREKHDTQRNPNVNGSGDAASQDDESEAKELEVIPNAKRIEETRVTMVSKNESLQTKLANLKLELSSTRDPSKMRDIDRHHEYNVREGND
;
A
#
# COMPACT_ATOMS: atom_id res chain seq x y z
N GLU A 1 -29.03 8.47 98.39
CA GLU A 1 -28.54 7.49 97.38
C GLU A 1 -29.18 7.64 95.99
N SER A 2 -30.43 8.12 95.88
CA SER A 2 -31.17 8.30 94.60
C SER A 2 -30.45 9.19 93.56
N ASP A 3 -29.98 10.37 93.95
CA ASP A 3 -29.46 11.36 92.98
C ASP A 3 -28.15 10.93 92.28
N LEU A 4 -27.32 10.12 92.97
CA LEU A 4 -26.08 9.60 92.40
C LEU A 4 -26.35 8.53 91.34
N ALA A 5 -27.38 7.71 91.56
CA ALA A 5 -27.80 6.70 90.59
C ALA A 5 -28.38 7.36 89.32
N ASP A 6 -29.21 8.39 89.48
CA ASP A 6 -29.76 9.16 88.37
C ASP A 6 -28.68 9.93 87.59
N MET A 7 -27.67 10.49 88.28
CA MET A 7 -26.52 11.11 87.62
C MET A 7 -25.72 10.12 86.79
N LYS A 8 -25.46 8.91 87.31
CA LYS A 8 -24.75 7.85 86.57
C LYS A 8 -25.53 7.38 85.34
N LEU A 9 -26.85 7.27 85.45
CA LEU A 9 -27.72 6.90 84.33
C LEU A 9 -27.67 7.97 83.22
N ARG A 10 -27.73 9.25 83.60
CA ARG A 10 -27.57 10.37 82.66
C ARG A 10 -26.19 10.42 82.01
N ALA A 11 -25.13 10.23 82.78
CA ALA A 11 -23.77 10.19 82.26
C ALA A 11 -23.60 9.09 81.20
N SER A 12 -24.11 7.88 81.48
CA SER A 12 -24.09 6.77 80.52
C SER A 12 -24.91 7.06 79.26
N ALA A 13 -26.07 7.72 79.39
CA ALA A 13 -26.87 8.14 78.24
C ALA A 13 -26.15 9.18 77.36
N TYR A 14 -25.42 10.13 77.98
CA TYR A 14 -24.59 11.08 77.25
C TYR A 14 -23.39 10.42 76.57
N GLU A 15 -22.71 9.49 77.24
CA GLU A 15 -21.62 8.71 76.64
C GLU A 15 -22.10 7.91 75.43
N GLY A 16 -23.26 7.26 75.52
CA GLY A 16 -23.88 6.56 74.39
C GLY A 16 -24.19 7.51 73.23
N LYS A 17 -24.69 8.72 73.52
CA LYS A 17 -24.97 9.72 72.49
C LYS A 17 -23.71 10.29 71.84
N ILE A 18 -22.64 10.48 72.61
CA ILE A 18 -21.33 10.91 72.11
C ILE A 18 -20.78 9.87 71.14
N ALA A 19 -20.79 8.59 71.51
CA ALA A 19 -20.31 7.51 70.64
C ALA A 19 -21.10 7.40 69.33
N GLU A 20 -22.43 7.59 69.38
CA GLU A 20 -23.27 7.61 68.19
C GLU A 20 -22.95 8.80 67.26
N LEU A 21 -22.75 10.00 67.83
CA LEU A 21 -22.39 11.20 67.07
C LEU A 21 -21.00 11.10 66.46
N GLU A 22 -20.03 10.52 67.17
CA GLU A 22 -18.68 10.26 66.64
C GLU A 22 -18.70 9.27 65.48
N SER A 23 -19.52 8.22 65.59
CA SER A 23 -19.74 7.26 64.51
C SER A 23 -20.33 7.93 63.26
N LEU A 24 -21.36 8.75 63.42
CA LEU A 24 -21.96 9.52 62.32
C LEU A 24 -20.96 10.49 61.68
N LEU A 25 -20.14 11.17 62.49
CA LEU A 25 -19.12 12.08 61.98
C LEU A 25 -18.05 11.34 61.15
N ASN A 26 -17.63 10.15 61.59
CA ASN A 26 -16.68 9.33 60.84
C ASN A 26 -17.28 8.79 59.54
N GLN A 27 -18.56 8.39 59.54
CA GLN A 27 -19.26 8.00 58.31
C GLN A 27 -19.35 9.16 57.32
N GLU A 28 -19.64 10.37 57.82
CA GLU A 28 -19.72 11.59 57.00
C GLU A 28 -18.37 11.94 56.38
N ARG A 29 -17.28 11.85 57.16
CA ARG A 29 -15.91 12.03 56.66
C ARG A 29 -15.57 11.03 55.57
N HIS A 30 -15.86 9.75 55.77
CA HIS A 30 -15.62 8.73 54.75
C HIS A 30 -16.46 8.92 53.50
N ALA A 31 -17.71 9.36 53.64
CA ALA A 31 -18.58 9.69 52.50
C ALA A 31 -18.01 10.88 51.72
N ARG A 32 -17.53 11.93 52.40
CA ARG A 32 -16.86 13.08 51.76
C ARG A 32 -15.58 12.69 51.04
N GLU A 33 -14.72 11.89 51.67
CA GLU A 33 -13.49 11.42 51.04
C GLU A 33 -13.78 10.57 49.80
N SER A 34 -14.80 9.71 49.87
CA SER A 34 -15.22 8.89 48.73
C SER A 34 -15.79 9.73 47.60
N LEU A 35 -16.59 10.76 47.92
CA LEU A 35 -17.11 11.71 46.95
C LEU A 35 -15.98 12.51 46.29
N GLN A 36 -15.01 13.00 47.07
CA GLN A 36 -13.86 13.72 46.55
C GLN A 36 -13.06 12.86 45.56
N LYS A 37 -12.74 11.61 45.94
CA LYS A 37 -12.07 10.67 45.04
C LYS A 37 -12.86 10.42 43.75
N SER A 38 -14.19 10.33 43.85
CA SER A 38 -15.04 10.16 42.68
C SER A 38 -15.03 11.41 41.78
N GLN A 39 -15.03 12.61 42.36
CA GLN A 39 -14.94 13.86 41.62
C GLN A 39 -13.59 14.02 40.93
N ASP A 40 -12.49 13.70 41.61
CA ASP A 40 -11.15 13.74 41.04
C ASP A 40 -11.03 12.77 39.85
N LYS A 41 -11.55 11.55 39.98
CA LYS A 41 -11.58 10.56 38.91
C LYS A 41 -12.41 11.02 37.70
N LEU A 42 -13.54 11.67 37.94
CA LEU A 42 -14.38 12.24 36.88
C LEU A 42 -13.65 13.38 36.16
N ALA A 43 -12.97 14.25 36.91
CA ALA A 43 -12.19 15.35 36.34
C ALA A 43 -11.03 14.82 35.47
N GLU A 44 -10.33 13.78 35.93
CA GLU A 44 -9.26 13.13 35.15
C GLU A 44 -9.80 12.51 33.85
N MET A 45 -10.93 11.79 33.93
CA MET A 45 -11.57 11.18 32.76
C MET A 45 -12.00 12.24 31.74
N ASN A 46 -12.62 13.33 32.20
CA ASN A 46 -13.01 14.45 31.33
C ASN A 46 -11.79 15.11 30.69
N ARG A 47 -10.67 15.24 31.41
CA ARG A 47 -9.43 15.78 30.85
C ARG A 47 -8.90 14.89 29.72
N LYS A 48 -8.76 13.58 29.98
CA LYS A 48 -8.31 12.61 28.97
C LYS A 48 -9.20 12.60 27.74
N SER A 49 -10.53 12.64 27.93
CA SER A 49 -11.48 12.66 26.81
C SER A 49 -11.31 13.91 25.93
N ARG A 50 -11.02 15.08 26.51
CA ARG A 50 -10.73 16.31 25.75
C ARG A 50 -9.42 16.20 24.97
N GLU A 51 -8.35 15.74 25.63
CA GLU A 51 -7.04 15.54 25.00
C GLU A 51 -7.13 14.56 23.80
N GLU A 52 -7.85 13.45 23.94
CA GLU A 52 -8.07 12.49 22.85
C GLU A 52 -8.90 13.10 21.69
N THR A 53 -9.91 13.90 22.01
CA THR A 53 -10.74 14.57 21.00
C THR A 53 -9.92 15.59 20.21
N GLU A 54 -9.10 16.40 20.89
CA GLU A 54 -8.22 17.38 20.26
C GLU A 54 -7.18 16.70 19.37
N ALA A 55 -6.53 15.64 19.86
CA ALA A 55 -5.57 14.85 19.07
C ALA A 55 -6.22 14.25 17.82
N SER A 56 -7.45 13.74 17.93
CA SER A 56 -8.20 13.19 16.79
C SER A 56 -8.55 14.25 15.75
N VAL A 57 -8.91 15.46 16.18
CA VAL A 57 -9.18 16.58 15.27
C VAL A 57 -7.91 17.00 14.53
N GLU A 58 -6.76 17.07 15.21
CA GLU A 58 -5.48 17.36 14.56
C GLU A 58 -5.10 16.31 13.52
N GLU A 59 -5.24 15.02 13.84
CA GLU A 59 -4.94 13.92 12.91
C GLU A 59 -5.87 13.98 11.69
N ARG A 60 -7.17 14.21 11.90
CA ARG A 60 -8.14 14.37 10.82
C ARG A 60 -7.77 15.54 9.89
N ASN A 61 -7.34 16.67 10.45
CA ASN A 61 -6.91 17.82 9.66
C ASN A 61 -5.64 17.52 8.83
N ARG A 62 -4.68 16.75 9.39
CA ARG A 62 -3.50 16.30 8.64
C ARG A 62 -3.88 15.40 7.46
N LEU A 63 -4.76 14.44 7.68
CA LEU A 63 -5.23 13.53 6.61
C LEU A 63 -5.99 14.27 5.50
N ILE A 64 -6.78 15.29 5.86
CA ILE A 64 -7.44 16.18 4.88
C ILE A 64 -6.39 16.90 4.02
N ALA A 65 -5.37 17.49 4.65
CA ALA A 65 -4.30 18.18 3.92
C ALA A 65 -3.50 17.24 3.01
N GLU A 66 -3.23 16.02 3.46
CA GLU A 66 -2.55 14.99 2.66
C GLU A 66 -3.39 14.54 1.47
N ARG A 67 -4.68 14.25 1.69
CA ARG A 67 -5.62 13.93 0.61
C ARG A 67 -5.68 15.04 -0.43
N ASP A 68 -5.79 16.30 -0.01
CA ASP A 68 -5.87 17.44 -0.92
C ASP A 68 -4.56 17.64 -1.70
N ARG A 69 -3.41 17.31 -1.09
CA ARG A 69 -2.11 17.28 -1.79
C ARG A 69 -2.07 16.19 -2.85
N VAL A 70 -2.41 14.94 -2.49
CA VAL A 70 -2.44 13.81 -3.43
C VAL A 70 -3.40 14.09 -4.59
N GLN A 71 -4.55 14.69 -4.33
CA GLN A 71 -5.51 15.07 -5.37
C GLN A 71 -4.90 16.05 -6.39
N ARG A 72 -4.12 17.03 -5.93
CA ARG A 72 -3.43 17.96 -6.84
C ARG A 72 -2.34 17.27 -7.66
N GLU A 73 -1.59 16.35 -7.07
CA GLU A 73 -0.57 15.57 -7.76
C GLU A 73 -1.21 14.71 -8.88
N VAL A 74 -2.32 14.04 -8.59
CA VAL A 74 -3.09 13.26 -9.58
C VAL A 74 -3.58 14.14 -10.73
N GLU A 75 -4.14 15.31 -10.42
CA GLU A 75 -4.62 16.23 -11.46
C GLU A 75 -3.47 16.72 -12.35
N THR A 76 -2.33 17.03 -11.75
CA THR A 76 -1.11 17.41 -12.49
C THR A 76 -0.65 16.30 -13.42
N GLN A 77 -0.65 15.05 -12.95
CA GLN A 77 -0.28 13.89 -13.77
C GLN A 77 -1.26 13.64 -14.92
N LYS A 78 -2.57 13.82 -14.68
CA LYS A 78 -3.58 13.71 -15.75
C LYS A 78 -3.36 14.73 -16.86
N VAL A 79 -3.09 15.98 -16.51
CA VAL A 79 -2.78 17.04 -17.49
C VAL A 79 -1.52 16.70 -18.28
N ALA A 80 -0.47 16.21 -17.61
CA ALA A 80 0.76 15.79 -18.27
C ALA A 80 0.53 14.60 -19.24
N MET A 81 -0.26 13.61 -18.86
CA MET A 81 -0.60 12.48 -19.74
C MET A 81 -1.43 12.93 -20.94
N ALA A 82 -2.40 13.81 -20.76
CA ALA A 82 -3.20 14.35 -21.86
C ALA A 82 -2.32 15.12 -22.86
N ALA A 83 -1.32 15.87 -22.38
CA ALA A 83 -0.35 16.55 -23.25
C ALA A 83 0.52 15.55 -24.04
N MET A 84 1.03 14.49 -23.38
CA MET A 84 1.80 13.44 -24.05
C MET A 84 0.97 12.67 -25.08
N GLU A 85 -0.31 12.40 -24.79
CA GLU A 85 -1.20 11.73 -25.73
C GLU A 85 -1.48 12.58 -26.96
N ALA A 86 -1.66 13.90 -26.79
CA ALA A 86 -1.80 14.83 -27.90
C ALA A 86 -0.54 14.87 -28.78
N GLU A 87 0.65 14.90 -28.19
CA GLU A 87 1.92 14.85 -28.91
C GLU A 87 2.11 13.53 -29.65
N LYS A 88 1.76 12.40 -29.01
CA LYS A 88 1.79 11.06 -29.64
C LYS A 88 0.90 11.01 -30.88
N VAL A 89 -0.32 11.54 -30.82
CA VAL A 89 -1.22 11.59 -31.99
C VAL A 89 -0.62 12.41 -33.13
N GLN A 90 0.05 13.53 -32.82
CA GLN A 90 0.75 14.33 -33.84
C GLN A 90 1.89 13.52 -34.47
N ALA A 91 2.72 12.86 -33.67
CA ALA A 91 3.81 12.03 -34.17
C ALA A 91 3.30 10.84 -35.01
N GLU A 92 2.22 10.18 -34.61
CA GLU A 92 1.63 9.06 -35.36
C GLU A 92 1.06 9.52 -36.71
N THR A 93 0.43 10.70 -36.77
CA THR A 93 -0.07 11.26 -38.03
C THR A 93 1.08 11.65 -38.96
N GLU A 94 2.17 12.24 -38.45
CA GLU A 94 3.36 12.55 -39.23
C GLU A 94 4.05 11.30 -39.77
N ILE A 95 4.19 10.25 -38.95
CA ILE A 95 4.71 8.95 -39.39
C ILE A 95 3.84 8.36 -40.51
N ARG A 96 2.50 8.45 -40.38
CA ARG A 96 1.58 7.96 -41.43
C ARG A 96 1.80 8.69 -42.74
N ILE A 97 1.88 10.02 -42.71
CA ILE A 97 2.14 10.86 -43.90
C ILE A 97 3.50 10.51 -44.53
N MET A 98 4.54 10.30 -43.71
CA MET A 98 5.86 9.92 -44.19
C MET A 98 5.89 8.52 -44.83
N ARG A 99 5.12 7.56 -44.29
CA ARG A 99 4.93 6.23 -44.89
C ARG A 99 4.19 6.31 -46.22
N GLU A 100 3.09 7.06 -46.29
CA GLU A 100 2.34 7.28 -47.55
C GLU A 100 3.23 7.94 -48.63
N LYS A 101 4.05 8.93 -48.25
CA LYS A 101 5.04 9.54 -49.16
C LYS A 101 6.14 8.56 -49.58
N HIS A 102 6.63 7.73 -48.67
CA HIS A 102 7.63 6.73 -48.97
C HIS A 102 7.07 5.67 -49.94
N ASP A 103 5.84 5.19 -49.71
CA ASP A 103 5.20 4.19 -50.56
C ASP A 103 4.84 4.72 -51.95
N THR A 104 4.50 6.01 -52.07
CA THR A 104 4.29 6.66 -53.39
C THR A 104 5.60 6.93 -54.14
N GLN A 105 6.74 7.04 -53.45
CA GLN A 105 8.08 7.16 -54.05
C GLN A 105 8.78 5.81 -54.25
N ARG A 106 8.22 4.73 -53.69
CA ARG A 106 8.72 3.38 -53.84
C ARG A 106 8.44 2.93 -55.27
N ASN A 107 9.50 2.70 -56.05
CA ASN A 107 9.40 2.07 -57.36
C ASN A 107 8.51 0.81 -57.29
N PRO A 108 7.52 0.63 -58.18
CA PRO A 108 6.66 -0.57 -58.19
C PRO A 108 7.40 -1.87 -58.55
N ASN A 109 8.72 -1.82 -58.79
CA ASN A 109 9.57 -2.96 -59.13
C ASN A 109 10.08 -3.77 -57.94
N VAL A 110 9.55 -3.57 -56.73
CA VAL A 110 9.83 -4.49 -55.62
C VAL A 110 8.67 -5.47 -55.52
N ASN A 111 8.91 -6.72 -55.93
CA ASN A 111 7.98 -7.86 -55.84
C ASN A 111 7.45 -8.00 -54.41
N GLY A 112 6.36 -7.30 -54.11
CA GLY A 112 5.51 -7.52 -52.96
C GLY A 112 4.19 -8.09 -53.46
N SER A 113 4.16 -9.39 -53.73
CA SER A 113 2.89 -10.08 -53.97
C SER A 113 2.14 -10.20 -52.65
N GLY A 114 1.12 -9.38 -52.47
CA GLY A 114 0.07 -9.49 -51.47
C GLY A 114 -0.95 -8.42 -51.81
N ASP A 115 -2.24 -8.66 -51.94
CA ASP A 115 -3.06 -9.77 -51.50
C ASP A 115 -4.38 -9.61 -52.25
N ALA A 116 -4.72 -10.57 -53.12
CA ALA A 116 -6.05 -10.70 -53.69
C ALA A 116 -6.31 -12.19 -53.89
N ALA A 117 -6.69 -12.84 -52.80
CA ALA A 117 -7.62 -13.96 -52.74
C ALA A 117 -7.71 -14.84 -54.01
N SER A 118 -6.85 -15.85 -54.10
CA SER A 118 -7.21 -17.13 -54.73
C SER A 118 -6.63 -18.26 -53.88
N GLN A 119 -7.51 -18.92 -53.13
CA GLN A 119 -7.19 -20.11 -52.33
C GLN A 119 -7.16 -21.36 -53.23
N ASP A 120 -6.36 -21.36 -54.30
CA ASP A 120 -6.33 -22.50 -55.22
C ASP A 120 -4.92 -22.78 -55.78
N ASP A 121 -3.89 -22.60 -54.96
CA ASP A 121 -2.54 -23.06 -55.28
C ASP A 121 -1.97 -23.91 -54.14
N GLU A 122 -2.39 -25.19 -54.14
CA GLU A 122 -1.74 -26.24 -53.38
C GLU A 122 -0.31 -26.41 -53.91
N SER A 123 0.66 -25.85 -53.18
CA SER A 123 2.14 -26.07 -53.27
C SER A 123 3.00 -24.93 -53.81
N GLU A 124 2.86 -23.70 -53.32
CA GLU A 124 3.93 -22.70 -53.47
C GLU A 124 4.82 -22.63 -52.22
N ALA A 125 5.71 -23.62 -52.04
CA ALA A 125 6.86 -23.44 -51.15
C ALA A 125 7.81 -22.42 -51.80
N LYS A 126 7.62 -21.14 -51.51
CA LYS A 126 8.56 -20.09 -51.93
C LYS A 126 9.92 -20.37 -51.32
N GLU A 127 10.91 -20.59 -52.18
CA GLU A 127 12.29 -20.78 -51.77
C GLU A 127 12.81 -19.50 -51.09
N LEU A 128 13.24 -19.63 -49.84
CA LEU A 128 13.86 -18.52 -49.11
C LEU A 128 15.24 -18.25 -49.70
N GLU A 129 15.49 -16.99 -50.05
CA GLU A 129 16.79 -16.55 -50.54
C GLU A 129 17.85 -16.76 -49.45
N VAL A 130 18.88 -17.54 -49.77
CA VAL A 130 19.99 -17.81 -48.85
C VAL A 130 20.94 -16.62 -48.90
N ILE A 131 21.05 -15.89 -47.78
CA ILE A 131 22.06 -14.84 -47.61
C ILE A 131 23.38 -15.51 -47.17
N PRO A 132 24.41 -15.59 -48.03
CA PRO A 132 25.69 -16.17 -47.64
C PRO A 132 26.36 -15.29 -46.58
N ASN A 133 26.95 -15.93 -45.57
CA ASN A 133 27.61 -15.29 -44.43
C ASN A 133 26.71 -14.45 -43.50
N ALA A 134 25.39 -14.66 -43.52
CA ALA A 134 24.51 -14.07 -42.52
C ALA A 134 24.86 -14.56 -41.11
N LYS A 135 25.24 -13.64 -40.22
CA LYS A 135 25.46 -13.95 -38.81
C LYS A 135 24.13 -13.97 -38.09
N ARG A 136 23.84 -15.05 -37.35
CA ARG A 136 22.64 -15.12 -36.51
C ARG A 136 22.84 -14.22 -35.30
N ILE A 137 21.85 -13.40 -35.02
CA ILE A 137 21.91 -12.44 -33.91
C ILE A 137 21.97 -13.21 -32.58
N GLU A 138 21.33 -14.37 -32.53
CA GLU A 138 21.30 -15.31 -31.41
C GLU A 138 22.71 -15.76 -30.98
N GLU A 139 23.68 -15.85 -31.90
CA GLU A 139 25.06 -16.28 -31.59
C GLU A 139 25.82 -15.28 -30.71
N THR A 140 25.38 -14.03 -30.68
CA THR A 140 26.02 -12.95 -29.88
C THR A 140 25.08 -12.33 -28.85
N ARG A 141 23.81 -12.77 -28.84
CA ARG A 141 22.81 -12.24 -27.93
C ARG A 141 23.05 -12.80 -26.54
N VAL A 142 23.10 -11.90 -25.56
CA VAL A 142 23.23 -12.22 -24.13
C VAL A 142 22.13 -11.49 -23.39
N THR A 143 21.53 -12.13 -22.40
CA THR A 143 20.44 -11.57 -21.59
C THR A 143 20.85 -10.27 -20.89
N MET A 144 19.88 -9.37 -20.69
CA MET A 144 20.16 -8.09 -20.02
C MET A 144 20.66 -8.26 -18.59
N VAL A 145 20.17 -9.30 -17.90
CA VAL A 145 20.61 -9.65 -16.55
C VAL A 145 22.10 -9.98 -16.56
N SER A 146 22.57 -10.80 -17.51
CA SER A 146 24.00 -11.13 -17.64
C SER A 146 24.91 -9.92 -17.92
N LYS A 147 24.39 -8.87 -18.56
CA LYS A 147 25.16 -7.63 -18.85
C LYS A 147 25.12 -6.57 -17.74
N ASN A 148 24.19 -6.66 -16.79
CA ASN A 148 23.91 -5.57 -15.84
C ASN A 148 23.98 -6.05 -14.39
N GLU A 149 25.10 -5.77 -13.73
CA GLU A 149 25.37 -6.13 -12.33
C GLU A 149 24.33 -5.55 -11.35
N SER A 150 23.84 -4.33 -11.59
CA SER A 150 22.79 -3.73 -10.76
C SER A 150 21.49 -4.52 -10.86
N LEU A 151 21.12 -4.97 -12.07
CA LEU A 151 19.94 -5.80 -12.28
C LEU A 151 20.10 -7.18 -11.64
N GLN A 152 21.28 -7.80 -11.75
CA GLN A 152 21.59 -9.07 -11.07
C GLN A 152 21.39 -8.96 -9.57
N THR A 153 21.98 -7.91 -8.97
CA THR A 153 21.89 -7.66 -7.52
C THR A 153 20.45 -7.42 -7.07
N LYS A 154 19.69 -6.62 -7.82
CA LYS A 154 18.27 -6.36 -7.52
C LYS A 154 17.44 -7.64 -7.57
N LEU A 155 17.62 -8.46 -8.61
CA LEU A 155 16.91 -9.74 -8.73
C LEU A 155 17.30 -10.73 -7.63
N ALA A 156 18.58 -10.76 -7.24
CA ALA A 156 19.06 -11.60 -6.14
C ALA A 156 18.42 -11.20 -4.80
N ASN A 157 18.39 -9.90 -4.49
CA ASN A 157 17.78 -9.37 -3.27
C ASN A 157 16.27 -9.65 -3.22
N LEU A 158 15.57 -9.42 -4.34
CA LEU A 158 14.13 -9.69 -4.42
C LEU A 158 13.82 -11.18 -4.26
N LYS A 159 14.63 -12.07 -4.85
CA LYS A 159 14.50 -13.52 -4.65
C LYS A 159 14.68 -13.91 -3.19
N LEU A 160 15.65 -13.31 -2.49
CA LEU A 160 15.88 -13.56 -1.08
C LEU A 160 14.70 -13.11 -0.22
N GLU A 161 14.21 -11.89 -0.43
CA GLU A 161 13.08 -11.31 0.32
C GLU A 161 11.80 -12.15 0.14
N LEU A 162 11.44 -12.45 -1.11
CA LEU A 162 10.24 -13.22 -1.44
C LEU A 162 10.32 -14.69 -1.03
N SER A 163 11.53 -15.25 -0.85
CA SER A 163 11.68 -16.65 -0.41
C SER A 163 11.08 -16.90 0.99
N SER A 164 11.07 -15.89 1.85
CA SER A 164 10.61 -15.98 3.24
C SER A 164 9.10 -16.15 3.39
N THR A 165 8.32 -15.59 2.46
CA THR A 165 6.85 -15.61 2.45
C THR A 165 6.28 -16.58 1.43
N ARG A 166 7.15 -17.34 0.75
CA ARG A 166 6.77 -18.23 -0.34
C ARG A 166 6.09 -19.51 0.18
N ASP A 167 4.96 -19.84 -0.42
CA ASP A 167 4.24 -21.11 -0.21
C ASP A 167 4.57 -22.12 -1.32
N PRO A 168 5.34 -23.19 -1.04
CA PRO A 168 5.71 -24.20 -2.04
C PRO A 168 4.50 -24.95 -2.61
N SER A 169 3.40 -25.05 -1.87
CA SER A 169 2.20 -25.79 -2.31
C SER A 169 1.48 -25.09 -3.47
N LYS A 170 1.69 -23.77 -3.63
CA LYS A 170 1.09 -22.95 -4.68
C LYS A 170 1.96 -22.80 -5.92
N MET A 171 3.12 -23.45 -5.97
CA MET A 171 4.00 -23.39 -7.13
C MET A 171 3.40 -24.13 -8.33
N ARG A 172 3.34 -23.46 -9.47
CA ARG A 172 2.91 -24.05 -10.74
C ARG A 172 4.09 -24.77 -11.41
N ASP A 173 3.77 -25.61 -12.39
CA ASP A 173 4.79 -26.37 -13.12
C ASP A 173 5.80 -25.47 -13.85
N ILE A 174 5.33 -24.35 -14.40
CA ILE A 174 6.21 -23.35 -15.05
C ILE A 174 7.20 -22.72 -14.06
N ASP A 175 6.81 -22.53 -12.80
CA ASP A 175 7.67 -21.94 -11.78
C ASP A 175 8.79 -22.93 -11.43
N ARG A 176 8.47 -24.23 -11.31
CA ARG A 176 9.46 -25.31 -11.10
C ARG A 176 10.41 -25.46 -12.27
N HIS A 177 9.89 -25.38 -13.50
CA HIS A 177 10.73 -25.49 -14.70
C HIS A 177 11.67 -24.29 -14.85
N HIS A 178 11.18 -23.08 -14.57
CA HIS A 178 12.03 -21.88 -14.55
C HIS A 178 13.15 -21.99 -13.52
N GLU A 179 12.87 -22.46 -12.31
CA GLU A 179 13.91 -22.66 -11.29
C GLU A 179 14.94 -23.70 -11.66
N TYR A 180 14.50 -24.79 -12.29
CA TYR A 180 15.42 -25.78 -12.84
C TYR A 180 16.32 -25.15 -13.90
N ASN A 181 15.77 -24.41 -14.86
CA ASN A 181 16.55 -23.73 -15.90
C ASN A 181 17.58 -22.78 -15.31
N VAL A 182 17.19 -21.94 -14.35
CA VAL A 182 18.11 -21.01 -13.66
C VAL A 182 19.19 -21.76 -12.88
N ARG A 183 18.85 -22.89 -12.24
CA ARG A 183 19.80 -23.72 -11.48
C ARG A 183 20.86 -24.36 -12.39
N GLU A 184 20.45 -24.79 -13.58
CA GLU A 184 21.36 -25.34 -14.60
C GLU A 184 22.13 -24.25 -15.36
N GLY A 185 21.89 -22.98 -15.08
CA GLY A 185 22.55 -21.85 -15.75
C GLY A 185 21.99 -21.53 -17.14
N ASN A 186 20.80 -22.03 -17.47
CA ASN A 186 20.08 -21.68 -18.69
C ASN A 186 19.37 -20.32 -18.51
N ASP A 187 19.30 -19.53 -19.59
CA ASP A 187 18.72 -18.18 -19.61
C ASP A 187 17.69 -17.91 -20.73
#